data_AF-A0A2N9G538-F1
#
_entry.id   AF-A0A2N9G538-F1
#
_cell.length_a   1.000
_cell.length_b   1.000
_cell.length_c   1.000
_cell.angle_alpha   90.00
_cell.angle_beta   90.00
_cell.angle_gamma   90.00
#
_symmetry.space_group_name_H-M   'P 1'
#
loop_
_entity.id
_entity.type
_entity.pdbx_description
1 polymer ?
#
loop_
_entity_poly.entity_id
_entity_poly.type
_entity_poly.pdbx_seq_one_letter_code
_entity_poly.pdbx_strand_id
1 'polypeptide(L)'
;MKETRSSRAEEEFEVDKWPKRLERLFLLPEDMKVWQEKRSKHMLENLKRDSILAVQGIFEAGNRLLETERRLNRSAEEIKRLKDLESSASVKIRAAESAQKSAEAGLLNLQNQLAELQRKLDSEHKSASQVRIENSQLKDALTEAEAKVVKAEQQAQAYYDEGWHKALDNAGVDDDSELYDLAYTRQPYEDPVPEEGNELEAGEGATGDPTVPGSHEALSEPALADDPKVTEDRPDDQIHTAESQEGGEGSDVDETIDVVD
;
A
#
# COMPACT_ATOMS: atom_id res chain seq x y z
N MET A 1 -79.74 -57.66 -12.93
CA MET A 1 -79.66 -58.56 -14.10
C MET A 1 -78.73 -57.94 -15.14
N LYS A 2 -77.53 -58.52 -15.27
CA LYS A 2 -76.71 -58.72 -16.47
C LYS A 2 -75.26 -58.85 -16.03
N GLU A 3 -74.87 -60.10 -15.85
CA GLU A 3 -73.48 -60.54 -15.72
C GLU A 3 -72.74 -60.29 -17.03
N THR A 4 -71.49 -59.82 -16.94
CA THR A 4 -70.48 -60.08 -17.96
C THR A 4 -69.26 -60.64 -17.25
N ARG A 5 -69.20 -61.98 -17.17
CA ARG A 5 -67.99 -62.71 -16.80
C ARG A 5 -66.95 -62.51 -17.91
N SER A 6 -65.94 -61.69 -17.61
CA SER A 6 -64.72 -61.56 -18.41
C SER A 6 -63.87 -62.80 -18.15
N SER A 7 -63.85 -63.73 -19.11
CA SER A 7 -63.05 -64.94 -19.06
C SER A 7 -61.57 -64.59 -19.21
N ARG A 8 -60.88 -64.50 -18.08
CA ARG A 8 -59.41 -64.50 -17.98
C ARG A 8 -58.93 -65.90 -18.33
N ALA A 9 -58.58 -66.12 -19.60
CA ALA A 9 -57.82 -67.30 -20.00
C ALA A 9 -56.36 -67.05 -19.62
N GLU A 10 -55.87 -67.76 -18.60
CA GLU A 10 -54.46 -67.90 -18.31
C GLU A 10 -53.82 -68.61 -19.51
N GLU A 11 -53.10 -67.87 -20.35
CA GLU A 11 -52.32 -68.43 -21.44
C GLU A 11 -51.07 -69.09 -20.82
N GLU A 12 -51.14 -70.41 -20.60
CA GLU A 12 -50.01 -71.22 -20.17
C GLU A 12 -48.82 -70.99 -21.13
N PHE A 13 -47.75 -70.44 -20.60
CA PHE A 13 -46.53 -70.11 -21.32
C PHE A 13 -45.73 -71.41 -21.59
N GLU A 14 -46.10 -72.14 -22.65
CA GLU A 14 -45.36 -73.32 -23.09
C GLU A 14 -44.00 -72.92 -23.71
N VAL A 15 -42.94 -73.11 -22.93
CA VAL A 15 -41.53 -72.89 -23.31
C VAL A 15 -41.15 -73.65 -24.60
N ASP A 16 -41.82 -74.75 -24.91
CA ASP A 16 -41.60 -75.59 -26.10
C ASP A 16 -42.16 -75.02 -27.42
N LYS A 17 -43.01 -73.98 -27.38
CA LYS A 17 -43.54 -73.32 -28.58
C LYS A 17 -42.68 -72.17 -29.09
N TRP A 18 -41.68 -71.73 -28.32
CA TRP A 18 -40.77 -70.64 -28.69
C TRP A 18 -39.94 -70.93 -29.94
N PRO A 19 -39.34 -72.13 -30.12
CA PRO A 19 -38.55 -72.41 -31.32
C PRO A 19 -39.39 -72.31 -32.60
N LYS A 20 -40.61 -72.86 -32.59
CA LYS A 20 -41.54 -72.84 -33.74
C LYS A 20 -42.12 -71.47 -34.07
N ARG A 21 -42.22 -70.56 -33.08
CA ARG A 21 -42.65 -69.18 -33.32
C ARG A 21 -41.50 -68.32 -33.85
N LEU A 22 -40.28 -68.51 -33.34
CA LEU A 22 -39.08 -67.82 -33.82
C LEU A 22 -38.72 -68.20 -35.26
N GLU A 23 -38.89 -69.47 -35.62
CA GLU A 23 -38.69 -69.98 -36.98
C GLU A 23 -39.63 -69.32 -38.01
N ARG A 24 -40.79 -68.84 -37.56
CA ARG A 24 -41.80 -68.18 -38.40
C ARG A 24 -41.65 -66.65 -38.46
N LEU A 25 -40.93 -66.06 -37.52
CA LEU A 25 -40.77 -64.61 -37.39
C LEU A 25 -39.54 -64.06 -38.13
N PHE A 26 -38.57 -64.93 -38.46
CA PHE A 26 -37.28 -64.47 -39.02
C PHE A 26 -36.98 -64.89 -40.46
N LEU A 27 -37.72 -65.81 -41.11
CA LEU A 27 -37.41 -66.25 -42.48
C LEU A 27 -38.67 -66.53 -43.33
N LEU A 28 -38.69 -66.01 -44.56
CA LEU A 28 -39.74 -66.27 -45.56
C LEU A 28 -39.60 -67.70 -46.14
N PRO A 29 -40.71 -68.46 -46.31
CA PRO A 29 -40.68 -69.83 -46.84
C PRO A 29 -40.05 -70.01 -48.23
N GLU A 30 -40.13 -68.99 -49.08
CA GLU A 30 -39.52 -68.98 -50.42
C GLU A 30 -37.99 -68.93 -50.37
N ASP A 31 -37.42 -68.12 -49.47
CA ASP A 31 -35.96 -68.01 -49.31
C ASP A 31 -35.37 -69.34 -48.81
N MET A 32 -36.13 -70.04 -47.97
CA MET A 32 -35.71 -71.31 -47.40
C MET A 32 -35.63 -72.45 -48.42
N LYS A 33 -36.47 -72.44 -49.47
CA LYS A 33 -36.40 -73.41 -50.59
C LYS A 33 -35.17 -73.19 -51.48
N VAL A 34 -34.85 -71.93 -51.76
CA VAL A 34 -33.65 -71.54 -52.55
C VAL A 34 -32.36 -71.95 -51.81
N TRP A 35 -32.36 -71.87 -50.48
CA TRP A 35 -31.26 -72.32 -49.63
C TRP A 35 -31.09 -73.85 -49.59
N GLN A 36 -32.18 -74.60 -49.70
CA GLN A 36 -32.17 -76.08 -49.68
C GLN A 36 -31.77 -76.70 -51.03
N GLU A 37 -32.19 -76.13 -52.15
CA GLU A 37 -31.81 -76.63 -53.50
C GLU A 37 -30.31 -76.46 -53.78
N LYS A 38 -29.68 -75.37 -53.31
CA LYS A 38 -28.22 -75.21 -53.28
C LYS A 38 -27.63 -75.95 -52.08
N ARG A 39 -27.64 -77.28 -52.10
CA ARG A 39 -26.98 -78.15 -51.11
C ARG A 39 -25.49 -77.77 -50.96
N SER A 40 -25.14 -76.88 -50.04
CA SER A 40 -23.80 -76.27 -50.01
C SER A 40 -23.28 -76.06 -48.59
N LYS A 41 -22.49 -77.02 -48.10
CA LYS A 41 -21.65 -76.93 -46.90
C LYS A 41 -20.94 -75.57 -46.77
N HIS A 42 -20.55 -74.98 -47.91
CA HIS A 42 -19.89 -73.68 -48.01
C HIS A 42 -20.76 -72.50 -47.55
N MET A 43 -22.09 -72.52 -47.76
CA MET A 43 -22.95 -71.43 -47.26
C MET A 43 -23.04 -71.41 -45.73
N LEU A 44 -23.12 -72.59 -45.11
CA LEU A 44 -23.12 -72.69 -43.65
C LEU A 44 -21.76 -72.28 -43.05
N GLU A 45 -20.66 -72.65 -43.70
CA GLU A 45 -19.30 -72.21 -43.30
C GLU A 45 -19.10 -70.70 -43.44
N ASN A 46 -19.62 -70.09 -44.51
CA ASN A 46 -19.59 -68.64 -44.69
C ASN A 46 -20.43 -67.93 -43.61
N LEU A 47 -21.65 -68.39 -43.34
CA LEU A 47 -22.48 -67.82 -42.29
C LEU A 47 -21.81 -67.89 -40.90
N LYS A 48 -21.15 -69.01 -40.60
CA LYS A 48 -20.36 -69.16 -39.36
C LYS A 48 -19.21 -68.15 -39.31
N ARG A 49 -18.46 -68.00 -40.40
CA ARG A 49 -17.37 -67.01 -40.49
C ARG A 49 -17.89 -65.59 -40.31
N ASP A 50 -18.96 -65.23 -41.00
CA ASP A 50 -19.54 -63.89 -40.96
C ASP A 50 -20.11 -63.59 -39.56
N SER A 51 -20.71 -64.59 -38.91
CA SER A 51 -21.16 -64.46 -37.52
C SER A 51 -19.99 -64.24 -36.55
N ILE A 52 -18.87 -64.96 -36.72
CA ILE A 52 -17.66 -64.76 -35.90
C ILE A 52 -17.09 -63.35 -36.12
N LEU A 53 -16.99 -62.91 -37.38
CA LEU A 53 -16.50 -61.56 -37.71
C LEU A 53 -17.42 -60.47 -37.17
N ALA A 54 -18.74 -60.67 -37.22
CA ALA A 54 -19.71 -59.74 -36.65
C ALA A 54 -19.55 -59.63 -35.13
N VAL A 55 -19.41 -60.76 -34.41
CA VAL A 55 -19.18 -60.76 -32.96
C VAL A 55 -17.85 -60.09 -32.60
N GLN A 56 -16.77 -60.35 -33.35
CA GLN A 56 -15.48 -59.68 -33.16
C GLN A 56 -15.59 -58.18 -33.39
N GLY A 57 -16.27 -57.76 -34.46
CA GLY A 57 -16.50 -56.34 -34.76
C GLY A 57 -17.31 -55.64 -33.67
N ILE A 58 -18.32 -56.30 -33.10
CA ILE A 58 -19.11 -55.77 -31.98
C ILE A 58 -18.24 -55.61 -30.72
N PHE A 59 -17.42 -56.62 -30.39
CA PHE A 59 -16.55 -56.54 -29.22
C PHE A 59 -15.49 -55.43 -29.35
N GLU A 60 -14.88 -55.32 -30.53
CA GLU A 60 -13.93 -54.24 -30.83
C GLU A 60 -14.59 -52.85 -30.75
N ALA A 61 -15.78 -52.70 -31.33
CA ALA A 61 -16.56 -51.46 -31.24
C ALA A 61 -16.93 -51.14 -29.78
N GLY A 62 -17.30 -52.14 -28.98
CA GLY A 62 -17.60 -52.01 -27.56
C GLY A 62 -16.38 -51.55 -26.74
N ASN A 63 -15.20 -52.12 -27.00
CA ASN A 63 -13.96 -51.70 -26.34
C ASN A 63 -13.61 -50.25 -26.67
N ARG A 64 -13.74 -49.85 -27.95
CA ARG A 64 -13.53 -48.46 -28.37
C ARG A 64 -14.53 -47.52 -27.71
N LEU A 65 -15.80 -47.93 -27.60
CA LEU A 65 -16.84 -47.15 -26.92
C LEU A 65 -16.50 -46.95 -25.43
N LEU A 66 -16.11 -48.02 -24.73
CA LEU A 66 -15.73 -47.96 -23.32
C LEU A 66 -14.53 -47.03 -23.10
N GLU A 67 -13.55 -47.03 -24.01
CA GLU A 67 -12.42 -46.11 -23.90
C GLU A 67 -12.83 -44.65 -24.15
N THR A 68 -13.73 -44.40 -25.10
CA THR A 68 -14.28 -43.05 -25.30
C THR A 68 -15.07 -42.56 -24.09
N GLU A 69 -15.82 -43.45 -23.44
CA GLU A 69 -16.54 -43.14 -22.21
C GLU A 69 -15.58 -42.77 -21.07
N ARG A 70 -14.50 -43.54 -20.88
CA ARG A 70 -13.45 -43.19 -19.89
C ARG A 70 -12.79 -41.85 -20.19
N ARG A 71 -12.56 -41.51 -21.45
CA ARG A 71 -12.01 -40.20 -21.85
C ARG A 71 -13.00 -39.07 -21.59
N LEU A 72 -14.29 -39.29 -21.88
CA LEU A 72 -15.34 -38.31 -21.61
C LEU A 72 -15.48 -38.04 -20.11
N ASN A 73 -15.53 -39.07 -19.27
CA ASN A 73 -15.61 -38.89 -17.82
C ASN A 73 -14.40 -38.11 -17.27
N ARG A 74 -13.18 -38.45 -17.70
CA ARG A 74 -11.98 -37.66 -17.36
C ARG A 74 -12.08 -36.20 -17.79
N SER A 75 -12.59 -35.94 -19.00
CA SER A 75 -12.77 -34.56 -19.48
C SER A 75 -13.82 -33.79 -18.69
N ALA A 76 -14.90 -34.45 -18.26
CA ALA A 76 -15.95 -33.83 -17.46
C ALA A 76 -15.44 -33.42 -16.06
N GLU A 77 -14.62 -34.27 -15.43
CA GLU A 77 -13.94 -33.94 -14.19
C GLU A 77 -12.97 -32.77 -14.37
N GLU A 78 -12.22 -32.75 -15.46
CA GLU A 78 -11.27 -31.68 -15.74
C GLU A 78 -11.97 -30.33 -15.99
N ILE A 79 -13.08 -30.32 -16.73
CA ILE A 79 -13.91 -29.13 -16.92
C ILE A 79 -14.40 -28.60 -15.57
N LYS A 80 -14.79 -29.48 -14.64
CA LYS A 80 -15.20 -29.06 -13.29
C LYS A 80 -14.04 -28.39 -12.55
N ARG A 81 -12.84 -29.00 -12.55
CA ARG A 81 -11.64 -28.41 -11.93
C ARG A 81 -11.28 -27.06 -12.53
N LEU A 82 -11.31 -26.95 -13.85
CA LEU A 82 -11.01 -25.69 -14.56
C LEU A 82 -12.01 -24.59 -14.19
N LYS A 83 -13.29 -24.92 -14.07
CA LYS A 83 -14.32 -23.97 -13.62
C LYS A 83 -14.09 -23.48 -12.19
N ASP A 84 -13.71 -24.39 -11.29
CA ASP A 84 -13.38 -24.03 -9.90
C ASP A 84 -12.14 -23.11 -9.86
N LEU A 85 -11.12 -23.42 -10.66
CA LEU A 85 -9.92 -22.58 -10.81
C LEU A 85 -10.24 -21.21 -11.40
N GLU A 86 -11.07 -21.14 -12.44
CA GLU A 86 -11.52 -19.89 -13.06
C GLU A 86 -12.26 -19.02 -12.04
N SER A 87 -13.14 -19.62 -11.23
CA SER A 87 -13.85 -18.90 -10.17
C SER A 87 -12.91 -18.35 -9.11
N SER A 88 -11.91 -19.15 -8.69
CA SER A 88 -10.89 -18.73 -7.72
C SER A 88 -10.00 -17.62 -8.26
N ALA A 89 -9.54 -17.75 -9.51
CA ALA A 89 -8.75 -16.73 -10.20
C ALA A 89 -9.53 -15.41 -10.32
N SER A 90 -10.81 -15.48 -10.67
CA SER A 90 -11.68 -14.31 -10.77
C SER A 90 -11.85 -13.56 -9.44
N VAL A 91 -11.89 -14.28 -8.31
CA VAL A 91 -11.92 -13.66 -6.98
C VAL A 91 -10.59 -12.98 -6.67
N LYS A 92 -9.46 -13.65 -6.96
CA LYS A 92 -8.11 -13.08 -6.75
C LYS A 92 -7.88 -11.82 -7.59
N ILE A 93 -8.32 -11.82 -8.85
CA ILE A 93 -8.24 -10.65 -9.74
C ILE A 93 -9.02 -9.48 -9.13
N ARG A 94 -10.26 -9.70 -8.69
CA ARG A 94 -11.07 -8.64 -8.05
C ARG A 94 -10.43 -8.08 -6.77
N ALA A 95 -9.82 -8.93 -5.95
CA ALA A 95 -9.12 -8.49 -4.75
C ALA A 95 -7.84 -7.68 -5.09
N ALA A 96 -7.11 -8.09 -6.14
CA ALA A 96 -5.96 -7.33 -6.62
C ALA A 96 -6.36 -5.97 -7.19
N GLU A 97 -7.46 -5.91 -7.96
CA GLU A 97 -8.00 -4.67 -8.51
C GLU A 97 -8.46 -3.70 -7.42
N SER A 98 -9.10 -4.20 -6.35
CA SER A 98 -9.52 -3.33 -5.23
C SER A 98 -8.32 -2.81 -4.44
N ALA A 99 -7.31 -3.65 -4.21
CA ALA A 99 -6.06 -3.24 -3.58
C ALA A 99 -5.31 -2.20 -4.42
N GLN A 100 -5.27 -2.38 -5.75
CA GLN A 100 -4.69 -1.42 -6.68
C GLN A 100 -5.41 -0.06 -6.59
N LYS A 101 -6.75 -0.04 -6.65
CA LYS A 101 -7.52 1.20 -6.52
C LYS A 101 -7.27 1.91 -5.20
N SER A 102 -7.13 1.16 -4.10
CA SER A 102 -6.78 1.72 -2.80
C SER A 102 -5.38 2.32 -2.78
N ALA A 103 -4.39 1.64 -3.38
CA ALA A 103 -3.03 2.14 -3.50
C ALA A 103 -2.95 3.41 -4.37
N GLU A 104 -3.68 3.46 -5.49
CA GLU A 104 -3.78 4.63 -6.36
C GLU A 104 -4.38 5.84 -5.62
N ALA A 105 -5.43 5.62 -4.81
CA ALA A 105 -6.00 6.68 -3.98
C ALA A 105 -4.99 7.19 -2.92
N GLY A 106 -4.22 6.28 -2.32
CA GLY A 106 -3.14 6.64 -1.39
C GLY A 106 -2.04 7.47 -2.07
N LEU A 107 -1.63 7.09 -3.28
CA LEU A 107 -0.65 7.83 -4.06
C LEU A 107 -1.13 9.25 -4.40
N LEU A 108 -2.40 9.38 -4.83
CA LEU A 108 -2.99 10.68 -5.15
C LEU A 108 -3.03 11.60 -3.92
N ASN A 109 -3.33 11.06 -2.74
CA ASN A 109 -3.29 11.81 -1.49
C ASN A 109 -1.87 12.33 -1.18
N LEU A 110 -0.85 11.46 -1.32
CA LEU A 110 0.55 11.86 -1.13
C LEU A 110 0.99 12.92 -2.13
N GLN A 111 0.56 12.82 -3.39
CA GLN A 111 0.82 13.84 -4.41
C GLN A 111 0.23 15.20 -4.04
N ASN A 112 -1.00 15.22 -3.51
CA ASN A 112 -1.63 16.45 -3.03
C ASN A 112 -0.87 17.06 -1.84
N GLN A 113 -0.43 16.23 -0.88
CA GLN A 113 0.38 16.69 0.26
C GLN A 113 1.72 17.28 -0.20
N LEU A 114 2.39 16.64 -1.16
CA LEU A 114 3.64 17.14 -1.73
C LEU A 114 3.42 18.51 -2.41
N ALA A 115 2.35 18.66 -3.18
CA ALA A 115 2.00 19.93 -3.82
C ALA A 115 1.72 21.06 -2.79
N GLU A 116 1.10 20.73 -1.66
CA GLU A 116 0.87 21.69 -0.57
C GLU A 116 2.20 22.09 0.11
N LEU A 117 3.05 21.12 0.41
CA LEU A 117 4.38 21.38 0.99
C LEU A 117 5.25 22.21 0.05
N GLN A 118 5.21 21.95 -1.25
CA GLN A 118 5.92 22.76 -2.24
C GLN A 118 5.44 24.21 -2.21
N ARG A 119 4.12 24.44 -2.14
CA ARG A 119 3.55 25.80 -2.02
C ARG A 119 4.01 26.50 -0.74
N LYS A 120 4.03 25.79 0.40
CA LYS A 120 4.51 26.35 1.67
C LYS A 120 5.98 26.74 1.57
N LEU A 121 6.82 25.84 1.06
CA LEU A 121 8.25 26.09 0.86
C LEU A 121 8.49 27.31 -0.05
N ASP A 122 7.77 27.42 -1.16
CA ASP A 122 7.88 28.56 -2.07
C ASP A 122 7.47 29.89 -1.39
N SER A 123 6.45 29.84 -0.51
CA SER A 123 6.00 31.00 0.25
C SER A 123 7.00 31.42 1.33
N GLU A 124 7.61 30.45 2.03
CA GLU A 124 8.67 30.70 3.02
C GLU A 124 9.92 31.26 2.36
N HIS A 125 10.34 30.75 1.21
CA HIS A 125 11.46 31.31 0.46
C HIS A 125 11.23 32.78 0.08
N LYS A 126 10.00 33.14 -0.34
CA LYS A 126 9.64 34.53 -0.63
C LYS A 126 9.70 35.40 0.63
N SER A 127 9.10 34.92 1.73
CA SER A 127 9.10 35.64 3.01
C SER A 127 10.53 35.82 3.56
N ALA A 128 11.35 34.77 3.55
CA ALA A 128 12.73 34.83 3.99
C ALA A 128 13.57 35.78 3.13
N SER A 129 13.35 35.81 1.81
CA SER A 129 14.03 36.76 0.92
C SER A 129 13.64 38.20 1.25
N GLN A 130 12.36 38.46 1.51
CA GLN A 130 11.87 39.77 1.92
C GLN A 130 12.50 40.21 3.25
N VAL A 131 12.51 39.34 4.26
CA VAL A 131 13.11 39.62 5.57
C VAL A 131 14.61 39.91 5.44
N ARG A 132 15.33 39.22 4.55
CA ARG A 132 16.75 39.52 4.28
C ARG A 132 16.95 40.94 3.74
N ILE A 133 16.10 41.39 2.83
CA ILE A 133 16.14 42.75 2.26
C ILE A 133 15.83 43.79 3.35
N GLU A 134 14.79 43.54 4.14
CA GLU A 134 14.43 44.43 5.26
C GLU A 134 15.55 44.50 6.30
N ASN A 135 16.20 43.36 6.61
CA ASN A 135 17.34 43.32 7.53
C ASN A 135 18.54 44.12 7.00
N SER A 136 18.84 44.08 5.70
CA SER A 136 19.89 44.93 5.13
C SER A 136 19.53 46.42 5.21
N GLN A 137 18.28 46.79 4.93
CA GLN A 137 17.84 48.18 5.03
C GLN A 137 17.91 48.71 6.47
N LEU A 138 17.53 47.88 7.45
CA LEU A 138 17.62 48.23 8.86
C LEU A 138 19.07 48.38 9.32
N LYS A 139 19.99 47.55 8.83
CA LYS A 139 21.43 47.70 9.10
C LYS A 139 21.96 49.02 8.56
N ASP A 140 21.60 49.37 7.32
CA ASP A 140 22.01 50.65 6.73
C ASP A 140 21.46 51.83 7.55
N ALA A 141 20.18 51.78 7.91
CA ALA A 141 19.55 52.81 8.74
C ALA A 141 20.16 52.92 10.15
N LEU A 142 20.57 51.79 10.74
CA LEU A 142 21.26 51.76 12.02
C LEU A 142 22.62 52.47 11.92
N THR A 143 23.43 52.14 10.91
CA THR A 143 24.72 52.82 10.71
C THR A 143 24.58 54.31 10.47
N GLU A 144 23.52 54.75 9.76
CA GLU A 144 23.22 56.17 9.58
C GLU A 144 22.79 56.84 10.89
N ALA A 145 21.98 56.16 11.70
CA ALA A 145 21.55 56.67 13.00
C ALA A 145 22.72 56.79 13.98
N GLU A 146 23.59 55.77 14.05
CA GLU A 146 24.83 55.80 14.83
C GLU A 146 25.72 56.98 14.43
N ALA A 147 25.92 57.21 13.12
CA ALA A 147 26.68 58.36 12.64
C ALA A 147 26.05 59.71 13.03
N LYS A 148 24.70 59.81 13.04
CA LYS A 148 23.99 61.01 13.50
C LYS A 148 24.13 61.23 15.00
N VAL A 149 24.10 60.17 15.81
CA VAL A 149 24.30 60.23 17.26
C VAL A 149 25.70 60.74 17.56
N VAL A 150 26.74 60.13 16.98
CA VAL A 150 28.13 60.57 17.17
C VAL A 150 28.31 62.04 16.78
N LYS A 151 27.70 62.46 15.66
CA LYS A 151 27.75 63.88 15.25
C LYS A 151 27.04 64.80 16.24
N ALA A 152 25.90 64.39 16.79
CA ALA A 152 25.16 65.17 17.78
C ALA A 152 25.92 65.27 19.11
N GLU A 153 26.55 64.17 19.55
CA GLU A 153 27.44 64.13 20.73
C GLU A 153 28.63 65.07 20.55
N GLN A 154 29.30 65.03 19.40
CA GLN A 154 30.40 65.96 19.08
C GLN A 154 29.95 67.44 19.10
N GLN A 155 28.77 67.74 18.57
CA GLN A 155 28.22 69.10 18.58
C GLN A 155 27.84 69.55 19.99
N ALA A 156 27.25 68.67 20.80
CA ALA A 156 26.92 68.95 22.19
C ALA A 156 28.18 69.15 23.02
N GLN A 157 29.22 68.36 22.79
CA GLN A 157 30.52 68.48 23.43
C GLN A 157 31.17 69.82 23.10
N ALA A 158 31.22 70.20 21.81
CA ALA A 158 31.75 71.49 21.39
C ALA A 158 30.99 72.68 22.03
N TYR A 159 29.66 72.58 22.16
CA TYR A 159 28.86 73.61 22.82
C TYR A 159 29.13 73.68 24.32
N TYR A 160 29.33 72.53 24.97
CA TYR A 160 29.73 72.44 26.37
C TYR A 160 31.09 73.11 26.59
N ASP A 161 32.10 72.71 25.82
CA ASP A 161 33.47 73.24 25.91
C ASP A 161 33.47 74.76 25.72
N GLU A 162 32.78 75.28 24.69
CA GLU A 162 32.66 76.72 24.46
C GLU A 162 31.99 77.45 25.64
N GLY A 163 30.94 76.86 26.21
CA GLY A 163 30.25 77.40 27.38
C GLY A 163 31.15 77.47 28.61
N TRP A 164 31.95 76.42 28.84
CA TRP A 164 32.90 76.36 29.94
C TRP A 164 34.05 77.35 29.80
N HIS A 165 34.69 77.43 28.63
CA HIS A 165 35.73 78.42 28.36
C HIS A 165 35.24 79.84 28.67
N LYS A 166 34.06 80.22 28.15
CA LYS A 166 33.47 81.54 28.42
C LYS A 166 33.19 81.79 29.89
N ALA A 167 32.78 80.77 30.65
CA ALA A 167 32.50 80.92 32.08
C ALA A 167 33.79 81.17 32.89
N LEU A 168 34.87 80.45 32.56
CA LEU A 168 36.17 80.59 33.21
C LEU A 168 36.84 81.92 32.85
N ASP A 169 36.80 82.33 31.59
CA ASP A 169 37.28 83.64 31.11
C ASP A 169 36.61 84.78 31.87
N ASN A 170 35.28 84.73 32.01
CA ASN A 170 34.52 85.75 32.74
C ASN A 170 34.82 85.76 34.25
N ALA A 171 35.25 84.64 34.82
CA ALA A 171 35.65 84.54 36.22
C ALA A 171 37.12 84.96 36.45
N GLY A 172 37.90 85.20 35.39
CA GLY A 172 39.32 85.54 35.46
C GLY A 172 40.21 84.38 35.94
N VAL A 173 39.79 83.14 35.68
CA VAL A 173 40.59 81.94 35.97
C VAL A 173 41.67 81.81 34.89
N ASP A 174 42.92 81.67 35.30
CA ASP A 174 44.05 81.47 34.38
C ASP A 174 44.01 80.06 33.79
N ASP A 175 44.41 79.91 32.53
CA ASP A 175 44.38 78.63 31.79
C ASP A 175 45.26 77.56 32.46
N ASP A 176 46.26 77.98 33.25
CA ASP A 176 47.16 77.11 34.03
C ASP A 176 46.53 76.57 35.34
N SER A 177 45.25 76.88 35.60
CA SER A 177 44.57 76.48 36.83
C SER A 177 44.02 75.05 36.76
N GLU A 178 44.10 74.30 37.87
CA GLU A 178 43.49 72.96 38.01
C GLU A 178 41.98 72.92 37.71
N LEU A 179 41.31 74.08 37.75
CA LEU A 179 39.90 74.25 37.39
C LEU A 179 39.64 74.05 35.88
N TYR A 180 40.62 74.33 35.04
CA TYR A 180 40.58 74.10 33.60
C TYR A 180 40.67 72.59 33.30
N ASP A 181 41.60 71.90 33.96
CA ASP A 181 41.77 70.44 33.87
C ASP A 181 40.53 69.68 34.41
N LEU A 182 39.87 70.25 35.44
CA LEU A 182 38.64 69.66 35.99
C LEU A 182 37.46 69.72 35.00
N ALA A 183 37.40 70.76 34.16
CA ALA A 183 36.36 70.85 33.12
C ALA A 183 36.57 69.78 32.03
N TYR A 184 37.83 69.51 31.67
CA TYR A 184 38.20 68.47 30.72
C TYR A 184 37.88 67.05 31.25
N THR A 185 38.12 66.80 32.54
CA THR A 185 37.80 65.49 33.16
C THR A 185 36.31 65.27 33.45
N ARG A 186 35.45 66.27 33.27
CA ARG A 186 34.00 66.22 33.54
C ARG A 186 33.17 66.26 32.25
N GLN A 187 33.77 65.98 31.10
CA GLN A 187 33.08 66.02 29.82
C GLN A 187 31.92 65.00 29.78
N PRO A 188 30.69 65.42 29.38
CA PRO A 188 29.51 64.55 29.46
C PRO A 188 29.50 63.38 28.45
N TYR A 189 30.28 63.45 27.37
CA TYR A 189 30.23 62.51 26.25
C TYR A 189 31.61 61.98 25.81
N GLU A 190 32.68 62.24 26.58
CA GLU A 190 33.91 61.45 26.43
C GLU A 190 33.65 60.06 27.02
N ASP A 191 33.90 59.01 26.24
CA ASP A 191 34.06 57.67 26.80
C ASP A 191 35.21 57.75 27.81
N PRO A 192 35.00 57.37 29.09
CA PRO A 192 36.11 57.33 30.03
C PRO A 192 37.18 56.42 29.44
N VAL A 193 38.36 56.99 29.18
CA VAL A 193 39.55 56.22 28.80
C VAL A 193 39.66 55.07 29.80
N PRO A 194 39.63 53.80 29.37
CA PRO A 194 39.94 52.72 30.28
C PRO A 194 41.35 53.03 30.80
N GLU A 195 41.45 53.30 32.11
CA GLU A 195 42.73 53.45 32.80
C GLU A 195 43.63 52.30 32.31
N GLU A 196 44.72 52.64 31.61
CA GLU A 196 45.81 51.70 31.31
C GLU A 196 46.44 51.29 32.64
N GLY A 197 45.77 50.36 33.30
CA GLY A 197 46.17 49.69 34.51
C GLY A 197 46.39 48.22 34.20
N ASN A 198 47.60 47.92 33.72
CA ASN A 198 48.28 46.63 33.83
C ASN A 198 47.86 45.52 32.85
N GLU A 199 48.49 45.50 31.66
CA GLU A 199 48.68 44.27 30.89
C GLU A 199 50.15 44.03 30.57
N LEU A 200 50.81 43.26 31.45
CA LEU A 200 51.85 42.26 31.16
C LEU A 200 51.59 41.20 32.24
N GLU A 201 51.22 39.94 31.99
CA GLU A 201 51.77 38.97 31.05
C GLU A 201 50.82 37.76 31.06
N ALA A 202 50.18 37.43 29.93
CA ALA A 202 49.57 36.11 29.74
C ALA A 202 49.97 35.63 28.35
N GLY A 203 50.95 34.73 28.33
CA GLY A 203 51.62 34.24 27.14
C GLY A 203 50.70 33.65 26.08
N GLU A 204 51.07 33.90 24.83
CA GLU A 204 50.57 33.17 23.67
C GLU A 204 50.87 31.67 23.81
N GLY A 205 49.86 30.85 23.52
CA GLY A 205 49.97 29.40 23.54
C GLY A 205 48.80 28.70 22.89
N ALA A 206 48.66 28.89 21.58
CA ALA A 206 48.16 27.94 20.56
C ALA A 206 46.91 27.08 20.84
N THR A 207 45.92 27.28 19.95
CA THR A 207 45.01 26.27 19.35
C THR A 207 44.16 25.41 20.29
N GLY A 208 42.89 25.80 20.44
CA GLY A 208 41.82 24.95 20.96
C GLY A 208 40.48 25.32 20.33
N ASP A 209 40.08 24.56 19.31
CA ASP A 209 38.77 24.58 18.65
C ASP A 209 37.65 24.25 19.68
N PRO A 210 36.45 24.87 19.62
CA PRO A 210 35.55 24.96 20.76
C PRO A 210 34.76 23.67 20.94
N THR A 211 34.91 23.07 22.12
CA THR A 211 34.01 21.99 22.56
C THR A 211 32.65 22.60 22.92
N VAL A 212 31.66 22.30 22.08
CA VAL A 212 30.23 22.47 22.36
C VAL A 212 29.85 21.59 23.57
N PRO A 213 29.03 22.06 24.53
CA PRO A 213 28.52 21.21 25.59
C PRO A 213 27.51 20.22 24.99
N GLY A 214 27.83 18.93 25.07
CA GLY A 214 26.99 17.85 24.58
C GLY A 214 25.70 17.72 25.37
N SER A 215 24.58 18.10 24.76
CA SER A 215 23.27 17.49 25.02
C SER A 215 23.06 16.32 24.06
N HIS A 216 22.54 15.25 24.63
CA HIS A 216 22.25 13.91 24.10
C HIS A 216 21.63 13.82 22.69
N GLU A 217 21.78 12.60 22.15
CA GLU A 217 21.09 11.97 21.01
C GLU A 217 21.82 11.99 19.67
N ALA A 218 22.47 10.86 19.35
CA ALA A 218 22.30 10.22 18.04
C ALA A 218 23.03 8.86 17.96
N LEU A 219 22.24 7.83 17.67
CA LEU A 219 22.53 6.77 16.69
C LEU A 219 23.58 5.71 17.05
N SER A 220 23.06 4.61 17.58
CA SER A 220 23.62 3.28 17.41
C SER A 220 23.57 2.85 15.93
N GLU A 221 24.71 2.48 15.37
CA GLU A 221 24.83 1.61 14.19
C GLU A 221 26.07 0.71 14.33
N PRO A 222 26.15 -0.43 13.61
CA PRO A 222 26.39 -1.72 14.23
C PRO A 222 27.81 -2.25 14.01
N ALA A 223 28.26 -3.13 14.91
CA ALA A 223 29.47 -3.90 14.71
C ALA A 223 29.21 -5.08 13.76
N LEU A 224 29.84 -5.06 12.59
CA LEU A 224 30.05 -6.22 11.72
C LEU A 224 31.26 -7.01 12.22
N ALA A 225 31.07 -8.30 12.53
CA ALA A 225 32.03 -9.36 12.23
C ALA A 225 31.37 -10.75 12.34
N ASP A 226 31.31 -11.40 11.17
CA ASP A 226 31.48 -12.82 10.88
C ASP A 226 30.39 -13.87 11.24
N ASP A 227 29.64 -14.17 10.17
CA ASP A 227 28.87 -15.34 9.71
C ASP A 227 29.53 -16.74 9.94
N PRO A 228 28.95 -17.87 9.46
CA PRO A 228 27.66 -18.53 9.74
C PRO A 228 27.86 -19.92 10.37
N LYS A 229 26.82 -20.56 10.95
CA LYS A 229 26.52 -22.00 10.73
C LYS A 229 25.13 -22.43 11.25
N VAL A 230 24.36 -22.98 10.31
CA VAL A 230 23.47 -24.16 10.44
C VAL A 230 22.11 -23.97 11.13
N THR A 231 21.14 -23.73 10.25
CA THR A 231 19.76 -24.26 10.11
C THR A 231 19.19 -25.27 11.11
N GLU A 232 17.84 -25.23 11.15
CA GLU A 232 16.84 -26.12 11.78
C GLU A 232 16.45 -25.62 13.19
N ASP A 233 15.20 -25.27 13.51
CA ASP A 233 13.94 -25.93 13.12
C ASP A 233 12.74 -25.00 13.42
N ARG A 234 11.67 -25.08 12.63
CA ARG A 234 10.35 -24.44 12.86
C ARG A 234 9.31 -25.57 12.93
N PRO A 235 8.32 -25.49 13.83
CA PRO A 235 6.97 -25.06 13.41
C PRO A 235 6.35 -24.12 14.47
N ASP A 236 5.75 -22.98 14.13
CA ASP A 236 4.38 -22.75 13.62
C ASP A 236 3.21 -23.40 14.36
N ASP A 237 2.31 -22.52 14.83
CA ASP A 237 0.87 -22.65 15.18
C ASP A 237 0.59 -22.04 16.57
N GLN A 238 -0.44 -21.26 16.90
CA GLN A 238 -1.60 -20.68 16.21
C GLN A 238 -2.25 -19.63 17.15
N ILE A 239 -2.56 -18.45 16.60
CA ILE A 239 -3.80 -17.65 16.66
C ILE A 239 -4.58 -17.50 18.00
N HIS A 240 -4.78 -16.24 18.39
CA HIS A 240 -5.63 -15.75 19.47
C HIS A 240 -7.14 -15.95 19.22
N THR A 241 -7.83 -16.47 20.23
CA THR A 241 -9.30 -16.50 20.37
C THR A 241 -9.82 -15.19 20.97
N ALA A 242 -10.78 -14.54 20.30
CA ALA A 242 -11.66 -13.55 20.91
C ALA A 242 -13.11 -14.01 20.73
N GLU A 243 -13.76 -14.34 21.83
CA GLU A 243 -15.19 -14.63 21.91
C GLU A 243 -15.97 -13.31 21.99
N SER A 244 -16.98 -13.16 21.12
CA SER A 244 -17.97 -12.09 21.20
C SER A 244 -19.09 -12.50 22.16
N GLN A 245 -19.34 -11.67 23.18
CA GLN A 245 -20.43 -11.84 24.14
C GLN A 245 -21.69 -11.10 23.67
N GLU A 246 -22.80 -11.82 23.73
CA GLU A 246 -24.17 -11.44 23.42
C GLU A 246 -24.87 -10.80 24.64
N GLY A 247 -25.79 -9.85 24.40
CA GLY A 247 -26.92 -9.57 25.31
C GLY A 247 -27.05 -8.14 25.84
N GLY A 248 -28.18 -7.48 25.53
CA GLY A 248 -28.64 -6.26 26.20
C GLY A 248 -29.78 -5.52 25.48
N GLU A 249 -31.02 -5.91 25.77
CA GLU A 249 -32.27 -5.24 25.35
C GLU A 249 -32.48 -3.88 26.04
N GLY A 250 -33.25 -2.99 25.39
CA GLY A 250 -33.86 -1.81 26.02
C GLY A 250 -34.74 -1.04 25.04
N SER A 251 -36.07 -1.13 25.22
CA SER A 251 -37.12 -0.58 24.36
C SER A 251 -37.48 0.88 24.64
N ASP A 252 -38.23 1.43 23.68
CA ASP A 252 -39.23 2.52 23.71
C ASP A 252 -38.80 3.95 24.06
N VAL A 253 -38.92 4.87 23.09
CA VAL A 253 -39.82 6.04 23.18
C VAL A 253 -40.30 6.43 21.76
N ASP A 254 -41.59 6.77 21.72
CA ASP A 254 -42.49 7.18 20.65
C ASP A 254 -42.11 8.51 19.94
N GLU A 255 -42.95 8.89 18.96
CA GLU A 255 -43.22 10.27 18.50
C GLU A 255 -42.79 10.66 17.06
N THR A 256 -43.68 10.29 16.12
CA THR A 256 -44.29 11.10 15.03
C THR A 256 -43.51 12.24 14.34
N ILE A 257 -43.51 12.24 12.99
CA ILE A 257 -43.87 13.42 12.17
C ILE A 257 -44.31 13.03 10.75
N ASP A 258 -45.21 13.86 10.22
CA ASP A 258 -46.21 13.67 9.17
C ASP A 258 -45.71 13.49 7.73
N VAL A 259 -46.51 12.72 6.97
CA VAL A 259 -46.61 12.75 5.51
C VAL A 259 -47.73 13.72 5.14
N VAL A 260 -47.43 14.72 4.30
CA VAL A 260 -48.44 15.55 3.63
C VAL A 260 -48.18 15.48 2.12
N ASP A 261 -49.23 15.09 1.38
CA ASP A 261 -49.39 15.24 -0.08
C ASP A 261 -49.64 16.72 -0.45
#